data_AF-A0A9K3IU59-F1
#
_entry.id   AF-A0A9K3IU59-F1
#
_cell.length_a   1.000
_cell.length_b   1.000
_cell.length_c   1.000
_cell.angle_alpha   90.00
_cell.angle_beta   90.00
_cell.angle_gamma   90.00
#
_symmetry.space_group_name_H-M   'P 1'
#
loop_
_entity.id
_entity.type
_entity.pdbx_description
1 polymer ?
#
loop_
_entity_poly.entity_id
_entity_poly.type
_entity_poly.pdbx_seq_one_letter_code
_entity_poly.pdbx_strand_id
1 'polypeptide(L)' 'MEVGRANVCGLTTKGEYGVKIVIEMLKDELEFTIALSGCPTLNGITRNHIRT' A
#
# COMPACT_ATOMS: atom_id res chain seq x y z
N MET A 1 -2.35 -7.15 -5.91
CA MET A 1 -3.00 -5.83 -5.71
C MET A 1 -2.70 -5.01 -6.95
N GLU A 2 -3.71 -4.47 -7.61
CA GLU A 2 -3.54 -3.67 -8.83
C GLU A 2 -3.91 -2.22 -8.50
N VAL A 3 -2.97 -1.30 -8.71
CA VAL A 3 -3.05 0.10 -8.26
C VAL A 3 -3.51 0.99 -9.44
N GLY A 4 -4.74 0.80 -9.90
CA GLY A 4 -5.25 1.47 -11.11
C GLY A 4 -5.46 2.98 -10.93
N ARG A 5 -6.54 3.36 -10.22
CA ARG A 5 -6.96 4.77 -10.07
C ARG A 5 -5.95 5.65 -9.36
N ALA A 6 -5.25 5.11 -8.36
CA ALA A 6 -4.27 5.88 -7.61
C ALA A 6 -3.07 6.27 -8.48
N ASN A 7 -2.61 5.38 -9.38
CA ASN A 7 -1.54 5.70 -10.34
C ASN A 7 -1.99 6.76 -11.36
N VAL A 8 -3.22 6.68 -11.87
CA VAL A 8 -3.75 7.70 -12.80
C VAL A 8 -3.83 9.07 -12.13
N CYS A 9 -4.28 9.15 -10.88
CA CYS A 9 -4.26 10.41 -10.11
C CYS A 9 -2.84 10.95 -9.88
N GLY A 10 -1.86 10.09 -9.59
CA GLY A 10 -0.45 10.47 -9.49
C GLY A 10 0.07 11.06 -10.80
N LEU A 11 -0.27 10.43 -11.93
CA LEU A 11 0.15 10.86 -13.26
C LEU A 11 -0.48 12.21 -13.66
N THR A 12 -1.76 12.42 -13.39
CA THR A 12 -2.45 13.69 -13.69
C THR A 12 -1.97 14.85 -12.81
N THR A 13 -1.50 14.58 -11.58
CA THR A 13 -1.08 15.64 -10.65
C THR A 13 0.39 16.05 -10.82
N LYS A 14 1.32 15.10 -11.00
CA LYS A 14 2.76 15.37 -11.12
C LYS A 14 3.50 14.44 -12.08
N GLY A 15 2.81 13.80 -13.03
CA GLY A 15 3.43 12.88 -13.98
C GLY A 15 4.06 11.66 -13.30
N GLU A 16 5.19 11.18 -13.81
CA GLU A 16 5.92 10.02 -13.26
C GLU A 16 6.27 10.19 -11.78
N TYR A 17 6.61 11.41 -11.38
CA TYR A 17 6.95 11.73 -9.99
C TYR A 17 5.74 11.54 -9.07
N GLY A 18 4.55 11.94 -9.53
CA GLY A 18 3.31 11.72 -8.77
C GLY A 18 2.98 10.24 -8.60
N VAL A 19 3.21 9.42 -9.64
CA VAL A 19 3.04 7.96 -9.56
C VAL A 19 4.02 7.35 -8.54
N LYS A 20 5.29 7.78 -8.57
CA LYS A 20 6.30 7.31 -7.62
C LYS A 20 5.90 7.59 -6.18
N ILE A 21 5.46 8.82 -5.89
CA ILE A 21 5.02 9.22 -4.55
C ILE A 21 3.80 8.42 -4.09
N VAL A 22 2.83 8.16 -4.98
CA VAL A 22 1.66 7.32 -4.64
C VAL A 22 2.09 5.89 -4.28
N ILE A 23 3.02 5.31 -5.03
CA ILE A 23 3.53 3.96 -4.75
C ILE A 23 4.31 3.93 -3.43
N GLU A 24 5.14 4.93 -3.15
CA GLU A 24 5.87 5.06 -1.88
C GLU A 24 4.89 5.17 -0.70
N MET A 25 3.89 6.05 -0.77
CA MET A 25 2.87 6.19 0.28
C MET A 25 2.11 4.88 0.53
N LEU A 26 1.71 4.18 -0.53
CA LEU A 26 1.01 2.89 -0.40
C LEU A 26 1.89 1.82 0.24
N LYS A 27 3.18 1.83 -0.05
CA LYS A 27 4.14 0.91 0.55
C LYS A 27 4.32 1.20 2.05
N ASP A 28 4.50 2.47 2.41
CA ASP A 28 4.68 2.90 3.79
C ASP A 28 3.44 2.57 4.66
N GLU A 29 2.24 2.83 4.14
CA GLU A 29 0.97 2.51 4.81
C GLU A 29 0.83 0.99 5.04
N LEU A 30 1.21 0.19 4.04
CA LEU A 30 1.17 -1.27 4.14
C LEU A 30 2.18 -1.78 5.18
N GLU A 31 3.41 -1.28 5.17
CA GLU A 31 4.45 -1.67 6.12
C GLU A 31 4.07 -1.28 7.55
N PHE A 32 3.50 -0.09 7.74
CA PHE A 32 3.01 0.38 9.02
C PHE A 32 1.86 -0.50 9.55
N THR A 33 0.90 -0.85 8.69
CA THR A 33 -0.24 -1.72 9.05
C THR A 33 0.23 -3.12 9.43
N ILE A 34 1.20 -3.67 8.68
CA ILE A 34 1.81 -4.97 8.94
C ILE A 34 2.49 -4.98 10.31
N ALA A 35 3.28 -3.94 10.62
CA ALA A 35 3.92 -3.78 11.92
C ALA A 35 2.88 -3.72 13.07
N LEU A 36 1.81 -2.93 12.89
CA LEU A 36 0.74 -2.82 13.89
C LEU A 36 -0.06 -4.12 14.08
N SER A 37 -0.16 -4.96 13.04
CA SER A 37 -0.82 -6.27 13.12
C SER A 37 0.02 -7.32 13.87
N GLY A 38 1.24 -6.98 14.31
CA GLY A 38 2.16 -7.93 14.96
C GLY A 38 2.78 -8.95 14.00
N CYS A 39 2.67 -8.70 12.69
CA CYS A 39 3.23 -9.56 11.65
C CYS A 39 4.50 -8.92 11.10
N PRO A 40 5.71 -9.48 11.30
CA PRO A 40 6.94 -8.86 10.78
C PRO A 40 7.15 -9.09 9.28
N THR A 41 6.32 -9.92 8.63
CA THR A 41 6.46 -10.29 7.22
C THR A 41 5.09 -10.43 6.55
N LEU A 42 5.06 -10.31 5.21
CA LEU A 42 3.85 -10.55 4.41
C LEU A 42 3.24 -11.94 4.63
N ASN A 43 4.08 -12.95 4.90
CA ASN A 43 3.61 -14.31 5.20
C ASN A 43 2.85 -14.40 6.54
N GLY A 44 3.02 -13.41 7.43
CA GLY A 44 2.25 -13.31 8.66
C GLY A 44 0.79 -12.89 8.43
N ILE A 45 0.48 -12.27 7.29
CA ILE A 45 -0.88 -11.80 6.97
C ILE A 45 -1.77 -13.00 6.64
N THR A 46 -2.43 -13.54 7.66
CA THR A 46 -3.40 -14.64 7.53
C THR A 46 -4.84 -14.15 7.69
N ARG A 47 -5.83 -14.97 7.29
CA ARG A 47 -7.27 -14.68 7.48
C ARG A 47 -7.68 -14.47 8.94
N ASN A 48 -6.85 -14.88 9.91
CA ASN A 48 -7.11 -14.65 11.33
C ASN A 48 -7.10 -13.16 11.71
N HIS A 49 -6.49 -12.30 10.90
CA HIS A 49 -6.51 -10.85 11.08
C HIS A 49 -7.80 -10.18 10.57
N ILE A 50 -8.73 -10.95 9.98
CA ILE A 50 -9.96 -10.44 9.37
C ILE A 50 -11.15 -10.90 10.21
N ARG A 51 -11.93 -9.97 10.76
CA ARG A 51 -13.26 -10.26 11.31
C ARG A 51 -14.28 -9.97 10.21
N THR A 52 -15.09 -10.98 9.87
CA THR A 52 -16.16 -10.89 8.86
C THR A 52 -17.50 -11.18 9.52
#